data_AF-A0A920NR47-F1
#
_entry.id   AF-A0A920NR47-F1
#
_cell.length_a   1.000
_cell.length_b   1.000
_cell.length_c   1.000
_cell.angle_alpha   90.00
_cell.angle_beta   90.00
_cell.angle_gamma   90.00
#
_symmetry.space_group_name_H-M   'P 1'
#
loop_
_entity.id
_entity.type
_entity.pdbx_description
1 polymer ?
#
loop_
_entity_poly.entity_id
_entity_poly.type
_entity_poly.pdbx_seq_one_letter_code
_entity_poly.pdbx_strand_id
1 'polypeptide(L)' 'MIRKENFIVINKRKPLEQRLKVLAREFGKINLENVYLVPALRLYIESSQSE' A
#
# COMPACT_ATOMS: atom_id res chain seq x y z
N MET A 1 8.64 -11.38 -23.32
CA MET A 1 8.67 -11.48 -21.84
C MET A 1 8.01 -10.23 -21.29
N ILE A 2 6.77 -10.31 -20.83
CA ILE A 2 6.06 -9.15 -20.25
C ILE A 2 6.49 -9.09 -18.78
N ARG A 3 7.35 -8.12 -18.44
CA ARG A 3 7.65 -7.81 -17.04
C ARG A 3 6.34 -7.33 -16.41
N LYS A 4 5.75 -8.13 -15.52
CA LYS A 4 4.65 -7.69 -14.65
C LYS A 4 5.24 -6.77 -13.57
N GLU A 5 5.60 -5.56 -13.97
CA GLU A 5 5.98 -4.52 -13.03
C GLU A 5 4.70 -4.03 -12.35
N ASN A 6 4.59 -4.28 -11.05
CA ASN A 6 3.48 -3.81 -10.25
C ASN A 6 3.69 -2.33 -9.94
N PHE A 7 2.98 -1.44 -10.63
CA PHE A 7 3.04 0.00 -10.37
C PHE A 7 1.88 0.46 -9.49
N ILE A 8 2.17 1.29 -8.49
CA ILE A 8 1.15 1.97 -7.69
C ILE A 8 1.05 3.41 -8.15
N VAL A 9 -0.11 3.82 -8.66
CA VAL A 9 -0.36 5.19 -9.12
C VAL A 9 -0.97 6.00 -7.99
N ILE A 10 -0.32 7.12 -7.64
CA ILE A 10 -0.79 8.04 -6.59
C ILE A 10 -0.98 9.43 -7.20
N ASN A 11 -2.19 9.98 -7.05
CA ASN A 11 -2.43 11.37 -7.38
C ASN A 11 -1.95 12.28 -6.23
N LYS A 12 -0.89 13.05 -6.47
CA LYS A 12 -0.28 13.96 -5.47
C LYS A 12 -1.20 15.12 -5.04
N ARG A 13 -2.25 15.43 -5.82
CA ARG A 13 -3.22 16.49 -5.49
C ARG A 13 -4.29 16.04 -4.49
N LYS A 14 -4.38 14.74 -4.18
CA LYS A 14 -5.36 14.20 -3.23
C LYS A 14 -4.89 14.37 -1.78
N PRO A 15 -5.81 14.46 -0.80
CA PRO A 15 -5.49 14.51 0.62
C PRO A 15 -4.57 13.36 1.05
N LEU A 16 -3.77 13.57 2.09
CA LEU A 16 -2.84 12.57 2.60
C LEU A 16 -3.54 11.25 2.95
N GLU A 17 -4.67 11.30 3.64
CA GLU A 17 -5.47 10.14 4.02
C GLU A 17 -5.88 9.30 2.81
N GLN A 18 -6.34 9.94 1.73
CA GLN A 18 -6.72 9.22 0.52
C GLN A 18 -5.52 8.53 -0.14
N ARG A 19 -4.35 9.18 -0.13
CA ARG A 19 -3.11 8.60 -0.66
C ARG A 19 -2.65 7.41 0.20
N LEU A 20 -2.74 7.54 1.52
CA LEU A 20 -2.43 6.47 2.47
C LEU A 20 -3.37 5.28 2.29
N LYS A 21 -4.68 5.51 2.08
CA LYS A 21 -5.65 4.45 1.83
C LYS A 21 -5.35 3.68 0.55
N VAL A 22 -4.96 4.37 -0.52
CA VAL A 22 -4.55 3.72 -1.79
C VAL A 22 -3.29 2.88 -1.58
N LEU A 23 -2.28 3.43 -0.91
CA LEU A 23 -1.06 2.70 -0.57
C LEU A 23 -1.36 1.45 0.26
N ALA A 24 -2.19 1.59 1.30
CA ALA A 24 -2.50 0.49 2.19
C ALA A 24 -3.27 -0.63 1.50
N ARG A 25 -4.22 -0.26 0.64
CA ARG A 25 -4.99 -1.22 -0.16
C ARG A 25 -4.11 -1.98 -1.14
N GLU A 26 -3.22 -1.30 -1.86
CA GLU A 26 -2.36 -1.98 -2.85
C GLU A 26 -1.24 -2.79 -2.19
N PHE A 27 -0.67 -2.32 -1.07
CA PHE A 27 0.30 -3.10 -0.31
C PHE A 27 -0.31 -4.37 0.30
N GLY A 28 -1.56 -4.33 0.76
CA GLY A 28 -2.25 -5.54 1.24
C GLY A 28 -2.47 -6.62 0.17
N LYS A 29 -2.36 -6.29 -1.13
CA LYS A 29 -2.47 -7.26 -2.24
C LYS A 29 -1.14 -7.89 -2.63
N ILE A 30 -0.03 -7.43 -2.06
CA ILE A 30 1.33 -7.88 -2.38
C ILE A 30 1.82 -8.71 -1.19
N ASN A 31 2.63 -9.76 -1.42
CA ASN A 31 3.28 -10.45 -0.31
C ASN A 31 4.34 -9.52 0.31
N LEU A 32 4.08 -9.06 1.54
CA LEU A 32 4.93 -8.12 2.29
C LEU A 32 5.87 -8.82 3.30
N GLU A 33 5.91 -10.16 3.36
CA GLU A 33 6.68 -10.93 4.36
C GLU A 33 8.16 -10.50 4.43
N ASN A 34 8.79 -10.25 3.28
CA ASN A 34 10.19 -9.82 3.18
C ASN A 34 10.36 -8.35 2.76
N VAL A 35 9.32 -7.52 2.91
CA VAL A 35 9.38 -6.09 2.59
C VAL A 35 9.46 -5.28 3.88
N TYR A 36 10.54 -4.51 4.03
CA TYR A 36 10.65 -3.56 5.12
C TYR A 36 9.63 -2.44 4.95
N LEU A 37 8.76 -2.30 5.94
CA LEU A 37 7.78 -1.23 6.06
C LEU A 37 7.94 -0.59 7.43
N VAL A 38 7.75 0.73 7.49
CA VAL A 38 7.71 1.45 8.76
C VAL A 38 6.62 0.83 9.65
N PRO A 39 6.88 0.55 10.94
CA PRO A 39 5.93 -0.16 11.81
C PRO A 39 4.52 0.45 11.85
N ALA A 40 4.42 1.78 11.92
CA ALA A 40 3.15 2.50 11.89
C ALA A 40 2.36 2.27 10.58
N LEU A 41 3.06 2.15 9.44
CA LEU A 41 2.42 1.85 8.16
C LEU A 41 1.95 0.40 8.07
N ARG A 42 2.73 -0.54 8.62
CA ARG A 42 2.34 -1.97 8.67
C ARG A 42 1.06 -2.15 9.48
N LEU A 43 0.99 -1.56 10.68
CA LEU A 43 -0.20 -1.57 11.52
C LEU A 43 -1.42 -0.96 10.81
N TYR A 44 -1.22 0.16 10.10
CA TYR A 44 -2.29 0.80 9.33
C TYR A 44 -2.80 -0.07 8.17
N ILE A 45 -1.91 -0.80 7.48
CA ILE A 45 -2.31 -1.74 6.42
C ILE A 45 -3.14 -2.86 7.02
N GLU A 46 -2.65 -3.50 8.08
CA GLU A 46 -3.32 -4.63 8.75
C GLU A 46 -4.70 -4.23 9.30
N SER A 47 -4.82 -3.05 9.90
CA SER A 47 -6.10 -2.52 10.38
C SER A 47 -7.07 -2.21 9.23
N SER A 48 -6.56 -1.76 8.09
CA SER A 48 -7.38 -1.41 6.91
C SER A 48 -7.86 -2.62 6.09
N GLN A 49 -7.34 -3.82 6.35
CA GLN A 49 -7.78 -5.08 5.71
C GLN A 49 -8.83 -5.84 6.53
N SER A 50 -9.09 -5.40 7.78
CA SER A 50 -10.01 -6.07 8.71
C SER A 50 -11.42 -5.45 8.75
N GLU A 51 -11.70 -4.50 7.85
CA GLU A 51 -13.03 -3.92 7.57
C GLU A 51 -13.57 -4.45 6.24
#